data_AF-A0A7Y6Y7K4-F1
#
_entry.id   AF-A0A7Y6Y7K4-F1
#
_cell.length_a   1.000
_cell.length_b   1.000
_cell.length_c   1.000
_cell.angle_alpha   90.00
_cell.angle_beta   90.00
_cell.angle_gamma   90.00
#
_symmetry.space_group_name_H-M   'P 1'
#
loop_
_entity.id
_entity.type
_entity.pdbx_description
1 polymer ?
#
loop_
_entity_poly.entity_id
_entity_poly.type
_entity_poly.pdbx_seq_one_letter_code
_entity_poly.pdbx_strand_id
1 'polypeptide(L)' 'GKATLVIELDQLSFMDSAGLGFLVGLRKALLTPQKMVLEGLSDPTIIELIKLTRMDQIFLLSDNPKQTKQLINR' A
#
# COMPACT_ATOMS: atom_id res chain seq x y z
N GLY A 1 -0.15 0.99 20.15
CA GLY A 1 1.19 1.36 19.65
C GLY A 1 1.13 1.45 18.15
N LYS A 2 1.60 2.57 17.56
CA LYS A 2 1.55 2.99 16.14
C LYS A 2 0.35 2.47 15.32
N ALA A 3 -0.62 3.35 15.05
CA ALA A 3 -1.72 3.06 14.14
C ALA A 3 -1.18 2.63 12.76
N THR A 4 -1.73 1.55 12.22
CA THR A 4 -1.41 1.03 10.89
C THR A 4 -2.68 1.12 10.07
N LEU A 5 -2.57 1.68 8.87
CA LEU A 5 -3.66 1.73 7.92
C LEU A 5 -3.46 0.63 6.87
N VAL A 6 -4.46 -0.23 6.71
CA VAL A 6 -4.50 -1.23 5.65
C VAL A 6 -5.48 -0.74 4.60
N ILE A 7 -5.06 -0.76 3.33
CA ILE A 7 -5.89 -0.39 2.18
C ILE A 7 -6.06 -1.66 1.36
N GLU A 8 -7.28 -2.17 1.29
CA GLU A 8 -7.64 -3.36 0.50
C GLU A 8 -7.83 -2.96 -0.97
N LEU A 9 -7.06 -3.60 -1.85
CA LEU A 9 -7.01 -3.35 -3.30
C LEU A 9 -7.21 -4.64 -4.11
N ASP A 10 -7.85 -5.66 -3.53
CA ASP A 10 -8.09 -6.98 -4.13
C ASP A 10 -8.90 -6.94 -5.44
N GLN A 11 -9.77 -5.94 -5.59
CA GLN A 11 -10.56 -5.72 -6.81
C GLN A 11 -9.98 -4.64 -7.74
N LEU A 12 -8.78 -4.13 -7.44
CA LEU A 12 -8.16 -3.09 -8.24
C LEU A 12 -7.54 -3.71 -9.51
N SER A 13 -8.09 -3.37 -10.67
CA SER A 13 -7.60 -3.86 -11.98
C SER A 13 -6.67 -2.87 -12.70
N PHE A 14 -6.56 -1.64 -12.21
CA PHE A 14 -5.77 -0.59 -12.86
C PHE A 14 -5.37 0.50 -11.86
N MET A 15 -4.17 1.05 -12.05
CA MET A 15 -3.67 2.21 -11.32
C MET A 15 -2.83 3.08 -12.24
N ASP A 16 -2.93 4.39 -12.07
CA ASP A 16 -2.16 5.40 -12.79
C ASP A 16 -1.48 6.38 -11.82
N SER A 17 -1.00 7.50 -12.35
CA SER A 17 -0.40 8.56 -11.55
C SER A 17 -1.38 9.22 -10.57
N ALA A 18 -2.67 9.28 -10.88
CA ALA A 18 -3.68 9.86 -10.00
C ALA A 18 -3.92 8.94 -8.78
N GLY A 19 -4.02 7.63 -9.01
CA GLY A 19 -4.11 6.63 -7.92
C GLY A 19 -2.90 6.69 -6.99
N LEU A 20 -1.69 6.76 -7.55
CA LEU A 20 -0.46 6.92 -6.75
C LEU A 20 -0.43 8.25 -5.99
N GLY A 21 -0.84 9.34 -6.62
CA GLY A 21 -0.94 10.66 -6.00
C GLY A 21 -1.91 10.68 -4.82
N PHE A 22 -3.05 9.99 -4.95
CA PHE A 22 -4.02 9.81 -3.87
C PHE A 22 -3.40 9.09 -2.66
N LEU A 23 -2.69 7.96 -2.88
CA LEU A 23 -2.03 7.23 -1.79
C LEU A 23 -0.99 8.08 -1.05
N VAL A 24 -0.22 8.89 -1.79
CA VAL A 24 0.75 9.83 -1.20
C VAL A 24 0.06 10.94 -0.42
N GLY A 25 -1.04 11.48 -0.94
CA GLY A 25 -1.86 12.49 -0.26
C GLY A 25 -2.42 11.94 1.05
N LEU A 26 -2.98 10.73 1.01
CA LEU A 26 -3.49 10.02 2.17
C LEU A 26 -2.39 9.83 3.23
N ARG A 27 -1.19 9.39 2.82
CA ARG A 27 -0.03 9.28 3.72
C ARG A 27 0.30 10.59 4.43
N LYS A 28 0.32 11.70 3.70
CA LYS A 28 0.64 13.03 4.23
C LYS A 28 -0.43 13.54 5.20
N ALA A 29 -1.69 13.17 4.99
CA ALA A 29 -2.80 13.57 5.84
C ALA A 29 -2.79 12.87 7.21
N LEU A 30 -2.12 11.72 7.33
CA LEU A 30 -1.99 11.00 8.60
C LEU A 30 -0.97 11.72 9.51
N LEU A 31 -1.44 12.23 10.67
CA LEU A 31 -0.67 13.08 11.60
C LEU A 31 0.48 12.39 12.35
N THR A 32 0.75 11.12 12.09
CA THR A 32 1.82 10.35 12.75
C THR A 32 2.49 9.41 11.74
N PRO A 33 3.74 8.97 11.96
CA PRO A 33 4.34 7.93 11.14
C PRO A 33 3.54 6.63 11.33
N GLN A 34 2.56 6.43 10.45
CA GLN A 34 1.75 5.24 10.35
C GLN A 34 2.33 4.36 9.26
N LYS A 35 2.42 3.06 9.56
CA LYS A 35 2.63 2.07 8.50
C LYS A 35 1.38 2.10 7.63
N MET A 36 1.56 2.07 6.31
CA MET A 36 0.48 1.75 5.39
C MET A 36 0.80 0.47 4.65
N VAL A 37 -0.18 -0.42 4.61
CA VAL A 37 -0.12 -1.66 3.86
C VAL A 37 -1.11 -1.57 2.71
N LEU A 38 -0.64 -1.79 1.49
CA LEU A 38 -1.48 -2.04 0.32
C LEU A 38 -1.67 -3.55 0.23
N GLU A 39 -2.88 -4.01 0.56
CA GLU A 39 -3.26 -5.43 0.60
C GLU A 39 -4.01 -5.83 -0.68
N GLY A 40 -3.92 -7.10 -1.07
CA GLY A 40 -4.65 -7.63 -2.23
C GLY A 40 -3.93 -7.36 -3.55
N LEU A 41 -2.71 -6.82 -3.52
CA LEU A 41 -1.92 -6.56 -4.72
C LEU A 41 -1.37 -7.88 -5.27
N SER A 42 -2.13 -8.46 -6.20
CA SER A 42 -1.75 -9.68 -6.93
C SER A 42 -1.46 -9.43 -8.42
N ASP A 43 -1.95 -8.31 -8.97
CA ASP A 43 -1.72 -7.93 -10.36
C ASP A 43 -0.24 -7.51 -10.60
N PRO A 44 0.51 -8.22 -11.47
CA PRO A 44 1.91 -7.92 -11.75
C PRO A 44 2.16 -6.52 -12.30
N THR A 45 1.25 -5.99 -13.12
CA THR A 45 1.38 -4.65 -13.72
C THR A 45 1.25 -3.56 -12.68
N ILE A 46 0.33 -3.72 -11.71
CA ILE A 46 0.21 -2.78 -10.59
C ILE A 46 1.44 -2.86 -9.68
N ILE A 47 1.92 -4.07 -9.38
CA ILE A 47 3.15 -4.27 -8.59
C ILE A 47 4.36 -3.62 -9.27
N GLU A 48 4.51 -3.78 -10.58
CA GLU A 48 5.60 -3.19 -11.36
C GLU A 48 5.52 -1.66 -11.34
N LEU A 49 4.33 -1.08 -11.54
CA LEU A 49 4.12 0.36 -11.43
C LEU A 49 4.54 0.91 -10.06
N ILE A 50 4.16 0.23 -8.97
CA ILE A 50 4.51 0.62 -7.60
C ILE A 50 6.04 0.59 -7.41
N LYS A 51 6.73 -0.45 -7.91
CA LYS A 51 8.19 -0.57 -7.80
C LYS A 51 8.94 0.45 -8.65
N LEU A 52 8.50 0.66 -9.91
CA LEU A 52 9.08 1.65 -10.81
C LEU A 52 9.03 3.07 -10.22
N THR A 53 7.95 3.37 -9.50
CA THR A 53 7.74 4.66 -8.83
C THR A 53 8.32 4.71 -7.42
N ARG A 54 9.02 3.66 -6.97
CA ARG A 54 9.60 3.49 -5.62
C ARG A 54 8.59 3.62 -4.48
N MET A 55 7.31 3.37 -4.78
CA MET A 55 6.23 3.43 -3.80
C MET A 55 6.31 2.27 -2.81
N ASP A 56 7.00 1.18 -3.15
CA ASP A 56 7.36 0.07 -2.26
C ASP A 56 8.32 0.47 -1.13
N GLN A 57 9.00 1.62 -1.23
CA GLN A 57 9.78 2.21 -0.12
C GLN A 57 8.92 3.04 0.83
N ILE A 58 7.72 3.41 0.38
CA ILE A 58 6.79 4.29 1.10
C ILE A 58 5.67 3.47 1.76
N PHE A 59 5.20 2.43 1.07
CA PHE A 59 4.11 1.55 1.46
C PHE A 59 4.60 0.10 1.54
N LEU A 60 4.05 -0.64 2.49
CA LEU A 60 4.25 -2.08 2.56
C LEU A 60 3.29 -2.76 1.59
N LEU A 61 3.75 -3.77 0.87
CA LEU A 61 2.92 -4.53 -0.08
C LEU A 61 2.58 -5.90 0.50
N SER A 62 1.34 -6.33 0.30
CA SER A 62 0.83 -7.61 0.75
C SER A 62 -0.13 -8.19 -0.30
N ASP A 63 -0.01 -9.47 -0.61
CA ASP A 63 -0.95 -10.14 -1.51
C ASP A 63 -2.26 -10.53 -0.78
N ASN A 64 -2.20 -10.80 0.53
CA ASN A 64 -3.34 -11.33 1.28
C ASN A 64 -3.37 -10.91 2.77
N PRO A 65 -4.53 -11.05 3.43
CA PRO A 65 -4.69 -10.71 4.85
C PRO A 65 -3.71 -11.41 5.80
N LYS A 66 -3.28 -12.64 5.46
CA LYS A 66 -2.35 -13.41 6.31
C LYS A 66 -0.96 -12.77 6.29
N GLN A 67 -0.47 -12.36 5.12
CA GLN A 67 0.80 -11.65 4.98
C GLN A 67 0.72 -10.25 5.62
N THR A 68 -0.40 -9.54 5.48
CA THR A 68 -0.60 -8.23 6.13
C THR A 68 -0.46 -8.35 7.64
N LYS A 69 -1.09 -9.35 8.27
CA LYS A 69 -0.94 -9.62 9.71
C LYS A 69 0.52 -9.85 10.12
N GLN A 70 1.33 -10.48 9.28
CA GLN A 70 2.76 -10.66 9.56
C GLN A 70 3.54 -9.34 9.45
N LEU A 71 3.19 -8.46 8.50
CA LEU A 71 3.83 -7.17 8.28
C LEU A 71 3.53 -6.15 9.39
N ILE A 72 2.29 -6.15 9.89
CA ILE A 72 1.87 -5.21 10.95
C ILE A 72 2.43 -5.58 12.32
N ASN A 73 2.61 -6.88 12.59
CA ASN A 73 3.10 -7.39 13.87
C ASN A 73 4.64 -7.39 13.99
N ARG A 74 5.36 -7.03 12.93
CA ARG A 74 6.81 -6.78 12.94
C ARG A 74 7.15 -5.40 13.50
#